data_AF-A0A0N1IF78-F1
#
_entry.id   AF-A0A0N1IF78-F1
#
_cell.length_a   1.000
_cell.length_b   1.000
_cell.length_c   1.000
_cell.angle_alpha   90.00
_cell.angle_beta   90.00
_cell.angle_gamma   90.00
#
_symmetry.space_group_name_H-M   'P 1'
#
loop_
_entity.id
_entity.type
_entity.pdbx_description
1 polymer ?
#
loop_
_entity_poly.entity_id
_entity_poly.type
_entity_poly.pdbx_seq_one_letter_code
_entity_poly.pdbx_strand_id
1 'polypeptide(L)' 'MVDPKRVVSYEDMLKVIHQPEKVIIDVRNIDEIKATGKIPSSINIPCNCFIYFKYNK' A
#
# COMPACT_ATOMS: atom_id res chain seq x y z
N MET A 1 8.55 -10.65 -16.45
CA MET A 1 8.66 -11.38 -15.16
C MET A 1 8.98 -10.36 -14.09
N VAL A 2 8.33 -10.42 -12.92
CA VAL A 2 8.62 -9.54 -11.79
C VAL A 2 9.89 -10.01 -11.07
N ASP A 3 10.72 -9.07 -10.62
CA ASP A 3 11.91 -9.38 -9.82
C ASP A 3 11.47 -9.96 -8.46
N PRO A 4 11.81 -11.21 -8.11
CA PRO A 4 11.43 -11.83 -6.85
C PRO A 4 11.87 -11.03 -5.62
N LYS A 5 12.95 -10.22 -5.74
CA LYS A 5 13.42 -9.35 -4.66
C LYS A 5 12.49 -8.16 -4.38
N ARG A 6 11.58 -7.85 -5.31
CA ARG A 6 10.61 -6.73 -5.22
C ARG A 6 9.19 -7.20 -4.95
N VAL A 7 9.00 -8.50 -4.70
CA VAL A 7 7.70 -9.10 -4.40
C VAL A 7 7.78 -9.72 -3.02
N VAL A 8 6.74 -9.52 -2.22
CA VAL A 8 6.61 -10.15 -0.91
C VAL A 8 5.45 -11.14 -0.94
N SER A 9 5.62 -12.29 -0.31
CA SER A 9 4.56 -13.29 -0.15
C SER A 9 3.53 -12.81 0.89
N TYR A 10 2.36 -13.44 0.90
CA TYR A 10 1.35 -13.16 1.91
C TYR A 10 1.83 -13.55 3.32
N GLU A 11 2.49 -14.70 3.43
CA GLU A 11 3.01 -15.26 4.67
C GLU A 11 4.09 -14.36 5.30
N ASP A 12 4.92 -13.74 4.47
CA ASP A 12 5.93 -12.79 4.93
C ASP A 12 5.31 -11.43 5.28
N MET A 13 4.23 -11.02 4.59
CA MET A 13 3.49 -9.81 4.92
C MET A 13 2.87 -9.88 6.32
N LEU A 14 2.36 -11.04 6.72
CA LEU A 14 1.83 -11.27 8.08
C LEU A 14 2.87 -11.07 9.19
N LYS A 15 4.17 -11.25 8.91
CA LYS A 15 5.24 -10.98 9.87
C LYS A 15 5.58 -9.48 9.97
N VAL A 16 5.19 -8.71 8.95
CA VAL A 16 5.57 -7.31 8.75
C VAL A 16 4.51 -6.32 9.26
N ILE A 17 3.24 -6.70 9.30
CA ILE A 17 2.13 -5.81 9.72
C ILE A 17 2.32 -5.13 11.10
N HIS A 18 3.16 -5.71 11.97
CA HIS A 18 3.44 -5.19 13.31
C HIS A 18 4.86 -4.62 13.49
N GLN A 19 5.67 -4.55 12.42
CA GLN A 19 7.04 -4.05 12.48
C GLN A 19 7.07 -2.53 12.24
N PRO A 20 7.54 -1.71 13.19
CA PRO A 20 7.58 -0.26 13.04
C PRO A 20 8.58 0.23 11.98
N GLU A 21 9.55 -0.59 11.59
CA GLU A 21 10.57 -0.24 10.58
C GLU A 21 10.05 -0.29 9.14
N LYS A 22 8.84 -0.83 8.93
CA LYS A 22 8.26 -1.04 7.60
C LYS A 22 6.92 -0.31 7.48
N VAL A 23 6.70 0.31 6.31
CA VAL A 23 5.48 1.03 6.00
C VAL A 23 4.72 0.30 4.90
N ILE A 24 3.44 0.04 5.13
CA ILE A 24 2.53 -0.53 4.13
C ILE A 24 1.74 0.62 3.50
N ILE A 25 1.90 0.80 2.20
CA ILE A 25 1.17 1.82 1.43
C ILE A 25 0.04 1.13 0.67
N ASP A 26 -1.20 1.51 1.00
CA ASP A 26 -2.39 1.06 0.30
C ASP A 26 -2.73 2.10 -0.79
N VAL A 27 -2.55 1.70 -2.06
CA VAL A 27 -2.71 2.61 -3.21
C VAL A 27 -4.13 2.63 -3.80
N ARG A 28 -5.07 1.88 -3.19
CA ARG A 28 -6.46 1.80 -3.63
C ARG A 28 -7.22 3.10 -3.39
N ASN A 29 -8.39 3.23 -4.01
CA ASN A 29 -9.29 4.35 -3.73
C ASN A 29 -9.95 4.19 -2.35
N ILE A 30 -10.41 5.32 -1.81
CA ILE A 30 -11.02 5.37 -0.48
C ILE A 30 -12.30 4.50 -0.40
N ASP A 31 -13.06 4.41 -1.49
CA ASP A 31 -14.34 3.67 -1.51
C ASP A 31 -14.13 2.15 -1.47
N GLU A 32 -13.06 1.66 -2.11
CA GLU A 32 -12.66 0.25 -2.05
C GLU A 32 -12.28 -0.15 -0.62
N ILE A 33 -11.56 0.72 0.09
CA ILE A 33 -11.17 0.53 1.49
C ILE A 33 -12.40 0.53 2.41
N LYS A 34 -13.34 1.45 2.20
CA LYS A 34 -14.59 1.50 2.98
C LYS A 34 -15.44 0.25 2.79
N ALA A 35 -15.45 -0.32 1.58
CA ALA A 35 -16.24 -1.50 1.27
C ALA A 35 -15.61 -2.81 1.77
N THR A 36 -14.28 -2.96 1.68
CA THR A 36 -13.58 -4.24 1.91
C THR A 36 -12.68 -4.27 3.14
N GLY A 37 -12.44 -3.11 3.75
CA GLY A 37 -11.46 -2.94 4.81
C GLY A 37 -10.05 -2.68 4.30
N LYS A 38 -9.12 -2.52 5.24
CA LYS A 38 -7.70 -2.26 4.98
C LYS A 38 -6.81 -3.24 5.73
N ILE A 39 -5.60 -3.41 5.22
CA ILE A 39 -4.54 -4.13 5.94
C ILE A 39 -4.23 -3.34 7.23
N PRO A 40 -4.07 -4.00 8.39
CA PRO A 40 -3.62 -3.34 9.61
C PRO A 40 -2.34 -2.54 9.37
N SER A 41 -2.15 -1.45 10.11
CA SER A 41 -1.01 -0.50 9.99
C SER A 41 -0.78 0.15 8.61
N SER A 42 -1.62 -0.13 7.61
CA SER A 42 -1.50 0.49 6.29
C SER A 42 -1.94 1.96 6.26
N ILE A 43 -1.19 2.75 5.48
CA ILE A 43 -1.47 4.14 5.16
C ILE A 43 -2.01 4.19 3.73
N ASN A 44 -3.20 4.75 3.55
CA ASN A 44 -3.79 4.90 2.22
C ASN A 44 -3.21 6.12 1.52
N ILE A 45 -2.56 5.92 0.37
CA ILE A 45 -2.09 6.96 -0.52
C ILE A 45 -2.55 6.60 -1.94
N PRO A 46 -3.76 7.01 -2.36
CA PRO A 46 -4.33 6.63 -3.65
C PRO A 46 -3.42 7.04 -4.82
N CYS A 47 -3.23 6.16 -5.81
CA CYS A 47 -2.36 6.45 -6.97
C CYS A 47 -2.71 7.75 -7.69
N ASN A 48 -4.01 8.08 -7.77
CA ASN A 48 -4.47 9.32 -8.41
C ASN A 48 -3.89 10.58 -7.72
N CYS A 49 -3.59 10.52 -6.41
CA CYS A 49 -3.00 11.64 -5.68
C CYS A 49 -1.61 12.03 -6.22
N PHE A 50 -0.76 11.04 -6.56
CA PHE A 50 0.57 11.31 -7.12
C PHE A 50 0.50 11.99 -8.48
N ILE A 51 -0.51 11.67 -9.27
CA ILE A 51 -0.74 12.27 -10.58
C ILE A 51 -1.03 13.77 -10.39
N TYR A 52 -1.90 14.16 -9.46
CA TYR A 52 -2.19 15.57 -9.17
C TYR A 52 -0.96 16.38 -8.74
N PHE A 53 -0.06 15.81 -7.93
CA PHE A 53 1.20 16.46 -7.56
C PHE A 53 2.16 16.64 -8.75
N LYS A 54 2.13 15.72 -9.71
CA LYS A 54 2.97 15.81 -10.92
C LYS A 54 2.47 16.89 -11.89
N TYR A 55 1.17 17.17 -11.91
CA TYR A 55 0.57 18.17 -12.81
C TYR A 55 0.49 19.59 -12.22
N ASN A 56 0.75 19.79 -10.92
CA ASN A 56 0.83 21.12 -10.29
C ASN A 56 2.29 21.54 -10.07
N LYS A 57 3.09 21.56 -11.15
CA LYS A 57 4.44 22.13 -11.13
C LYS A 57 4.73 22.86 -12.44
#